data_AF-A0A0U5F374-F1
#
_entry.id   AF-A0A0U5F374-F1
#
_cell.length_a   1.000
_cell.length_b   1.000
_cell.length_c   1.000
_cell.angle_alpha   90.00
_cell.angle_beta   90.00
_cell.angle_gamma   90.00
#
_symmetry.space_group_name_H-M   'P 1'
#
loop_
_entity.id
_entity.type
_entity.pdbx_description
1 polymer ?
#
loop_
_entity_poly.entity_id
_entity_poly.type
_entity_poly.pdbx_seq_one_letter_code
_entity_poly.pdbx_strand_id
1 'polypeptide(L)'
;MRTPRFTDATLLAGATFAMLAWSLLAHTTLASLAGIGVALWFPASVRLYAVLLHWLPVASGVRTHADYVPPSQQQQHELVASCLLTAACTLTLLIYTPPSEALACAIALNFANLLAQFDRREGWLPNAILMPMLLCGLLAGAGLGYPGSAITGACTAWILGGAGLFALSISLRGNFMSGADALLLCACGAWVGFGGIWAFLLFAGCGLWGVWAVRRTTRTPMVQVAPNAALRPVWRYPLAIPCALGLLPVFLLRSTPLLPHWAQTLLGG
;
A
#
# COMPACT_ATOMS: atom_id res chain seq x y z
N MET A 1 -12.68 -29.12 -19.55
CA MET A 1 -11.56 -29.15 -18.58
C MET A 1 -11.97 -28.40 -17.32
N ARG A 2 -12.09 -29.08 -16.17
CA ARG A 2 -12.36 -28.41 -14.89
C ARG A 2 -11.03 -27.91 -14.36
N THR A 3 -10.87 -26.59 -14.25
CA THR A 3 -9.72 -26.01 -13.56
C THR A 3 -9.75 -26.45 -12.09
N PRO A 4 -8.63 -26.94 -11.52
CA PRO A 4 -8.59 -27.29 -10.11
C PRO A 4 -8.92 -26.03 -9.28
N ARG A 5 -10.00 -26.11 -8.49
CA ARG A 5 -10.36 -25.07 -7.54
C ARG A 5 -9.43 -25.18 -6.34
N PHE A 6 -8.31 -24.47 -6.38
CA PHE A 6 -7.49 -24.28 -5.20
C PHE A 6 -8.28 -23.46 -4.18
N THR A 7 -8.35 -23.95 -2.95
CA THR A 7 -8.93 -23.21 -1.83
C THR A 7 -7.90 -22.22 -1.30
N ASP A 8 -8.35 -21.11 -0.70
CA ASP A 8 -7.41 -20.13 -0.12
C ASP A 8 -6.47 -20.76 0.91
N ALA A 9 -6.94 -21.78 1.63
CA ALA A 9 -6.12 -22.55 2.56
C ALA A 9 -4.96 -23.29 1.87
N THR A 10 -5.18 -23.88 0.68
CA THR A 10 -4.10 -24.56 -0.03
C THR A 10 -3.11 -23.58 -0.65
N LEU A 11 -3.58 -22.41 -1.09
CA LEU A 11 -2.70 -21.36 -1.60
C LEU A 11 -1.84 -20.77 -0.47
N LEU A 12 -2.44 -20.48 0.69
CA LEU A 12 -1.71 -20.02 1.88
C LEU A 12 -0.67 -21.04 2.31
N ALA A 13 -1.06 -22.30 2.49
CA ALA A 13 -0.13 -23.37 2.86
C ALA A 13 0.99 -23.51 1.82
N GLY A 14 0.65 -23.64 0.54
CA GLY A 14 1.63 -23.79 -0.53
C GLY A 14 2.63 -22.63 -0.61
N ALA A 15 2.15 -21.38 -0.52
CA ALA A 15 3.00 -20.21 -0.52
C ALA A 15 3.90 -20.16 0.73
N THR A 16 3.38 -20.46 1.92
CA THR A 16 4.20 -20.52 3.14
C THR A 16 5.28 -21.60 3.05
N PHE A 17 4.95 -22.79 2.54
CA PHE A 17 5.94 -23.84 2.33
C PHE A 17 7.00 -23.44 1.30
N ALA A 18 6.61 -22.78 0.21
CA ALA A 18 7.55 -22.30 -0.79
C ALA A 18 8.52 -21.24 -0.20
N MET A 19 8.01 -20.30 0.58
CA MET A 19 8.84 -19.30 1.28
C MET A 19 9.77 -19.94 2.32
N LEU A 20 9.27 -20.92 3.08
CA LEU A 20 10.08 -21.68 4.04
C LEU A 20 11.18 -22.48 3.33
N ALA A 21 10.84 -23.21 2.27
CA ALA A 21 11.80 -23.96 1.48
C ALA A 21 12.90 -23.05 0.92
N TRP A 22 12.52 -21.89 0.37
CA TRP A 22 13.47 -20.88 -0.08
C TRP A 22 14.35 -20.37 1.06
N SER A 23 13.77 -20.08 2.22
CA SER A 23 14.51 -19.60 3.40
C SER A 23 15.52 -20.62 3.93
N LEU A 24 15.23 -21.92 3.83
CA LEU A 24 16.14 -23.01 4.22
C LEU A 24 17.27 -23.21 3.21
N LEU A 25 17.03 -22.87 1.94
CA LEU A 25 18.03 -22.91 0.87
C LEU A 25 18.90 -21.65 0.81
N ALA A 26 18.57 -20.61 1.58
CA ALA A 26 19.34 -19.38 1.61
C ALA A 26 20.74 -19.62 2.21
N HIS A 27 21.77 -19.21 1.48
CA HIS A 27 23.17 -19.43 1.88
C HIS A 27 23.61 -18.62 3.12
N THR A 28 22.86 -17.60 3.52
CA THR A 28 23.19 -16.77 4.69
C THR A 28 22.16 -16.93 5.80
N THR A 29 22.64 -17.02 7.04
CA THR A 29 21.80 -17.17 8.24
C THR A 29 20.81 -16.02 8.40
N LEU A 30 21.22 -14.79 8.06
CA LEU A 30 20.36 -13.62 8.10
C LEU A 30 19.22 -13.67 7.07
N ALA A 31 19.52 -14.07 5.82
CA ALA A 31 18.48 -14.23 4.80
C ALA A 31 17.51 -15.37 5.13
N SER A 32 18.03 -16.46 5.73
CA SER A 32 17.22 -17.58 6.19
C SER A 32 16.24 -17.14 7.30
N LEU A 33 16.72 -16.50 8.36
CA LEU A 33 15.87 -16.02 9.46
C LEU A 33 14.80 -15.03 9.00
N ALA A 34 15.18 -14.10 8.13
CA ALA A 34 14.25 -13.14 7.58
C ALA A 34 13.22 -13.78 6.63
N GLY A 35 13.64 -14.76 5.82
CA GLY A 35 12.72 -15.55 5.00
C GLY A 35 11.70 -16.32 5.83
N ILE A 36 12.14 -16.93 6.94
CA ILE A 36 11.27 -17.57 7.93
C ILE A 36 10.30 -16.54 8.54
N GLY A 37 10.80 -15.36 8.90
CA GLY A 37 9.98 -14.26 9.42
C GLY A 37 8.87 -13.85 8.45
N VAL A 38 9.18 -13.67 7.16
CA VAL A 38 8.19 -13.34 6.13
C VAL A 38 7.19 -14.48 5.93
N ALA A 39 7.66 -15.74 5.93
CA ALA A 39 6.80 -16.91 5.78
C ALA A 39 5.79 -17.06 6.93
N LEU A 40 6.17 -16.70 8.15
CA LEU A 40 5.27 -16.65 9.31
C LEU A 40 4.36 -15.42 9.29
N TRP A 41 4.88 -14.27 8.83
CA TRP A 41 4.11 -13.03 8.74
C TRP A 41 3.01 -13.08 7.68
N PHE A 42 3.24 -13.72 6.53
CA PHE A 42 2.26 -13.79 5.45
C PHE A 42 0.87 -14.35 5.86
N PRO A 43 0.75 -15.54 6.48
CA PRO A 43 -0.56 -16.04 6.91
C PRO A 43 -1.12 -15.22 8.09
N ALA A 44 -0.25 -14.66 8.93
CA ALA A 44 -0.66 -13.79 10.04
C ALA A 44 -1.26 -12.46 9.53
N SER A 45 -0.65 -11.84 8.51
CA SER A 45 -1.10 -10.57 7.92
C SER A 45 -2.45 -10.74 7.24
N VAL A 46 -2.69 -11.87 6.56
CA VAL A 46 -4.00 -12.20 5.97
C VAL A 46 -5.10 -12.21 7.05
N ARG A 47 -4.85 -12.88 8.18
CA ARG A 47 -5.81 -12.93 9.30
C ARG A 47 -5.99 -11.57 9.96
N LEU A 48 -4.88 -10.88 10.23
CA LEU A 48 -4.88 -9.57 10.87
C LEU A 48 -5.61 -8.54 10.02
N TYR A 49 -5.40 -8.54 8.70
CA TYR A 49 -6.10 -7.65 7.78
C TYR A 49 -7.58 -7.99 7.69
N ALA A 50 -7.96 -9.28 7.67
CA ALA A 50 -9.37 -9.67 7.71
C ALA A 50 -10.07 -9.17 8.99
N VAL A 51 -9.41 -9.29 10.15
CA VAL A 51 -9.92 -8.77 11.43
C VAL A 51 -10.02 -7.26 11.41
N LEU A 52 -8.99 -6.54 10.96
CA LEU A 52 -9.01 -5.08 10.90
C LEU A 52 -10.07 -4.56 9.92
N LEU A 53 -10.16 -5.13 8.72
CA LEU A 53 -11.18 -4.77 7.73
C LEU A 53 -12.59 -5.00 8.24
N HIS A 54 -12.77 -5.96 9.15
CA HIS A 54 -14.06 -6.22 9.78
C HIS A 54 -14.38 -5.23 10.91
N TRP A 55 -13.47 -5.09 11.88
CA TRP A 55 -13.77 -4.39 13.14
C TRP A 55 -13.52 -2.89 13.07
N LEU A 56 -12.57 -2.44 12.27
CA LEU A 56 -12.18 -1.04 12.26
C LEU A 56 -13.28 -0.12 11.71
N PRO A 57 -14.05 -0.49 10.66
CA PRO A 57 -15.23 0.28 10.24
C PRO A 57 -16.34 0.32 11.30
N VAL A 58 -16.47 -0.75 12.09
CA VAL A 58 -17.45 -0.83 13.19
C VAL A 58 -17.02 0.09 14.33
N ALA A 59 -15.75 0.03 14.72
CA ALA A 59 -15.18 0.86 15.78
C ALA A 59 -15.17 2.36 15.42
N SER A 60 -15.01 2.70 14.13
CA SER A 60 -15.06 4.07 13.65
C SER A 60 -16.47 4.61 13.40
N GLY A 61 -17.51 3.80 13.67
CA GLY A 61 -18.92 4.19 13.45
C GLY A 61 -19.28 4.38 11.97
N VAL A 62 -18.48 3.78 11.07
CA VAL A 62 -18.72 3.82 9.62
C VAL A 62 -19.79 2.78 9.21
N ARG A 63 -19.85 1.65 9.93
CA ARG A 63 -20.88 0.62 9.78
C ARG A 63 -21.44 0.23 11.13
N THR A 64 -22.71 -0.17 11.18
CA THR A 64 -23.23 -0.85 12.37
C THR A 64 -22.81 -2.32 12.35
N HIS A 65 -22.73 -2.95 13.53
CA HIS A 65 -22.40 -4.38 13.62
C HIS A 65 -23.43 -5.26 12.89
N ALA A 66 -24.68 -4.82 12.79
CA ALA A 66 -25.77 -5.52 12.11
C ALA A 66 -25.61 -5.51 10.58
N ASP A 67 -24.89 -4.54 10.01
CA ASP A 67 -24.63 -4.42 8.56
C ASP A 67 -23.46 -5.30 8.10
N TYR A 68 -23.04 -6.27 8.91
CA TYR A 68 -21.97 -7.17 8.55
C TYR A 68 -22.39 -8.10 7.41
N VAL A 69 -21.81 -7.87 6.24
CA VAL A 69 -21.89 -8.78 5.10
C VAL A 69 -20.60 -9.61 5.07
N PRO A 70 -20.69 -10.95 5.08
CA PRO A 70 -19.50 -11.80 4.98
C PRO A 70 -18.75 -11.48 3.67
N PRO A 71 -17.41 -11.45 3.71
CA PRO A 71 -16.62 -11.11 2.53
C PRO A 71 -16.88 -12.10 1.40
N SER A 72 -17.02 -11.58 0.19
CA SER A 72 -17.19 -12.45 -0.97
C SER A 72 -15.91 -13.26 -1.22
N GLN A 73 -16.04 -14.43 -1.85
CA GLN A 73 -14.90 -15.27 -2.19
C GLN A 73 -13.86 -14.50 -3.03
N GLN A 74 -14.31 -13.62 -3.93
CA GLN A 74 -13.42 -12.75 -4.70
C GLN A 74 -12.63 -11.78 -3.81
N GLN A 75 -13.25 -11.17 -2.80
CA GLN A 75 -12.56 -10.29 -1.86
C GLN A 75 -11.53 -11.04 -1.00
N GLN A 76 -11.78 -12.32 -0.68
CA GLN A 76 -10.80 -13.15 0.01
C GLN A 76 -9.59 -13.44 -0.88
N HIS A 77 -9.82 -13.85 -2.13
CA HIS A 77 -8.74 -14.07 -3.10
C HIS A 77 -7.91 -12.80 -3.34
N GLU A 78 -8.55 -11.63 -3.47
CA GLU A 78 -7.84 -10.35 -3.62
C GLU A 78 -6.99 -10.00 -2.38
N LEU A 79 -7.47 -10.30 -1.18
CA LEU A 79 -6.72 -10.08 0.05
C LEU A 79 -5.46 -10.97 0.08
N VAL A 80 -5.64 -12.27 -0.16
CA VAL A 80 -4.53 -13.23 -0.17
C VAL A 80 -3.51 -12.87 -1.24
N ALA A 81 -3.95 -12.53 -2.45
CA ALA A 81 -3.07 -12.12 -3.55
C ALA A 81 -2.28 -10.86 -3.20
N SER A 82 -2.92 -9.85 -2.60
CA SER A 82 -2.23 -8.62 -2.20
C SER A 82 -1.19 -8.87 -1.08
N CYS A 83 -1.52 -9.70 -0.09
CA CYS A 83 -0.60 -10.07 0.98
C CYS A 83 0.58 -10.88 0.44
N LEU A 84 0.33 -11.75 -0.55
CA LEU A 84 1.35 -12.55 -1.21
C LEU A 84 2.30 -11.66 -2.01
N LEU A 85 1.76 -10.67 -2.73
CA LEU A 85 2.56 -9.68 -3.45
C LEU A 85 3.44 -8.89 -2.49
N THR A 86 2.89 -8.41 -1.36
CA THR A 86 3.69 -7.72 -0.35
C THR A 86 4.78 -8.63 0.22
N ALA A 87 4.47 -9.89 0.52
CA ALA A 87 5.45 -10.85 1.04
C ALA A 87 6.59 -11.10 0.02
N ALA A 88 6.24 -11.28 -1.26
CA ALA A 88 7.21 -11.42 -2.34
C ALA A 88 8.11 -10.19 -2.46
N CYS A 89 7.54 -8.98 -2.45
CA CYS A 89 8.32 -7.75 -2.48
C CYS A 89 9.22 -7.60 -1.25
N THR A 90 8.76 -7.97 -0.06
CA THR A 90 9.60 -7.91 1.15
C THR A 90 10.78 -8.88 1.09
N LEU A 91 10.58 -10.09 0.54
CA LEU A 91 11.69 -11.02 0.30
C LEU A 91 12.69 -10.43 -0.69
N THR A 92 12.22 -9.87 -1.80
CA THR A 92 13.08 -9.22 -2.80
C THR A 92 13.89 -8.08 -2.19
N LEU A 93 13.24 -7.19 -1.43
CA LEU A 93 13.95 -6.09 -0.76
C LEU A 93 15.02 -6.62 0.18
N LEU A 94 14.70 -7.65 0.95
CA LEU A 94 15.63 -8.22 1.92
C LEU A 94 16.84 -8.92 1.28
N ILE A 95 16.74 -9.33 0.02
CA ILE A 95 17.87 -9.86 -0.77
C ILE A 95 18.81 -8.72 -1.19
N TYR A 96 18.26 -7.55 -1.53
CA TYR A 96 19.01 -6.48 -2.20
C TYR A 96 19.34 -5.26 -1.32
N THR A 97 18.73 -5.12 -0.14
CA THR A 97 18.95 -3.98 0.76
C THR A 97 19.36 -4.40 2.16
N PRO A 98 20.01 -3.51 2.93
CA PRO A 98 20.31 -3.78 4.34
C PRO A 98 19.01 -4.03 5.14
N PRO A 99 19.06 -4.88 6.17
CA PRO A 99 17.87 -5.40 6.85
C PRO A 99 17.03 -4.30 7.52
N SER A 100 17.64 -3.23 8.02
CA SER A 100 16.94 -2.09 8.61
C SER A 100 16.08 -1.33 7.58
N GLU A 101 16.61 -1.10 6.39
CA GLU A 101 15.88 -0.46 5.29
C GLU A 101 14.82 -1.39 4.71
N ALA A 102 15.14 -2.67 4.52
CA ALA A 102 14.18 -3.68 4.07
C ALA A 102 12.97 -3.76 5.01
N LEU A 103 13.20 -3.73 6.32
CA LEU A 103 12.16 -3.77 7.34
C LEU A 103 11.31 -2.49 7.33
N ALA A 104 11.92 -1.31 7.17
CA ALA A 104 11.19 -0.05 7.02
C ALA A 104 10.27 -0.08 5.77
N CYS A 105 10.81 -0.49 4.62
CA CYS A 105 10.03 -0.64 3.39
C CYS A 105 8.92 -1.71 3.54
N ALA A 106 9.19 -2.81 4.23
CA ALA A 106 8.20 -3.84 4.53
C ALA A 106 7.03 -3.28 5.34
N ILE A 107 7.30 -2.51 6.39
CA ILE A 107 6.26 -1.85 7.20
C ILE A 107 5.43 -0.91 6.33
N ALA A 108 6.09 -0.07 5.52
CA ALA A 108 5.42 0.86 4.62
C ALA A 108 4.49 0.15 3.61
N LEU A 109 4.96 -0.95 2.99
CA LEU A 109 4.17 -1.75 2.05
C LEU A 109 2.98 -2.44 2.72
N ASN A 110 3.15 -2.92 3.95
CA ASN A 110 2.04 -3.51 4.72
C ASN A 110 0.95 -2.46 5.03
N PHE A 111 1.34 -1.26 5.49
CA PHE A 111 0.38 -0.17 5.67
C PHE A 111 -0.32 0.23 4.37
N ALA A 112 0.45 0.39 3.28
CA ALA A 112 -0.09 0.76 1.98
C ALA A 112 -1.07 -0.29 1.44
N ASN A 113 -0.75 -1.59 1.60
CA ASN A 113 -1.63 -2.68 1.21
C ASN A 113 -2.93 -2.68 2.03
N LEU A 114 -2.84 -2.54 3.35
CA LEU A 114 -4.01 -2.47 4.22
C LEU A 114 -4.91 -1.29 3.87
N LEU A 115 -4.35 -0.10 3.66
CA LEU A 115 -5.10 1.09 3.25
C LEU A 115 -5.72 0.92 1.87
N ALA A 116 -5.02 0.29 0.92
CA ALA A 116 -5.58 -0.02 -0.40
C ALA A 116 -6.78 -0.97 -0.30
N GLN A 117 -6.77 -1.92 0.64
CA GLN A 117 -7.93 -2.80 0.90
C GLN A 117 -9.10 -2.04 1.52
N PHE A 118 -8.87 -1.15 2.48
CA PHE A 118 -9.91 -0.29 3.06
C PHE A 118 -10.54 0.62 2.02
N ASP A 119 -9.71 1.33 1.26
CA ASP A 119 -10.15 2.25 0.22
C ASP A 119 -10.97 1.51 -0.85
N ARG A 120 -10.50 0.33 -1.29
CA ARG A 120 -11.22 -0.47 -2.29
C ARG A 120 -12.56 -1.02 -1.78
N ARG A 121 -12.64 -1.49 -0.53
CA ARG A 121 -13.83 -2.17 0.01
C ARG A 121 -14.86 -1.20 0.60
N GLU A 122 -14.38 -0.15 1.24
CA GLU A 122 -15.19 0.77 2.04
C GLU A 122 -15.28 2.17 1.43
N GLY A 123 -14.42 2.52 0.46
CA GLY A 123 -14.33 3.88 -0.08
C GLY A 123 -13.93 4.91 0.96
N TRP A 124 -13.24 4.46 2.00
CA TRP A 124 -12.85 5.24 3.15
C TRP A 124 -11.44 4.87 3.61
N LEU A 125 -10.70 5.89 4.05
CA LEU A 125 -9.36 5.77 4.58
C LEU A 125 -9.36 6.01 6.10
N PRO A 126 -9.00 5.01 6.91
CA PRO A 126 -8.97 5.16 8.36
C PRO A 126 -7.82 6.04 8.84
N ASN A 127 -8.16 7.17 9.46
CA ASN A 127 -7.19 8.01 10.17
C ASN A 127 -6.44 7.22 11.27
N ALA A 128 -7.09 6.23 11.87
CA ALA A 128 -6.50 5.32 12.84
C ALA A 128 -5.32 4.50 12.29
N ILE A 129 -5.18 4.38 10.97
CA ILE A 129 -4.05 3.71 10.30
C ILE A 129 -3.13 4.73 9.63
N LEU A 130 -3.70 5.79 9.02
CA LEU A 130 -2.93 6.85 8.39
C LEU A 130 -1.99 7.58 9.35
N MET A 131 -2.46 7.90 10.57
CA MET A 131 -1.63 8.60 11.56
C MET A 131 -0.46 7.73 12.03
N PRO A 132 -0.64 6.45 12.40
CA PRO A 132 0.48 5.55 12.64
C PRO A 132 1.41 5.40 11.44
N MET A 133 0.87 5.29 10.21
CA MET A 133 1.70 5.16 9.02
C MET A 133 2.60 6.38 8.82
N LEU A 134 2.08 7.60 9.01
CA LEU A 134 2.86 8.83 8.94
C LEU A 134 3.93 8.88 10.05
N LEU A 135 3.52 8.61 11.30
CA LEU A 135 4.43 8.63 12.44
C LEU A 135 5.57 7.61 12.27
N CYS A 136 5.24 6.38 11.86
CA CYS A 136 6.23 5.35 11.57
C CYS A 136 7.17 5.75 10.44
N GLY A 137 6.68 6.44 9.40
CA GLY A 137 7.54 6.96 8.32
C GLY A 137 8.53 8.01 8.81
N LEU A 138 8.07 8.95 9.65
CA LEU A 138 8.94 9.97 10.26
C LEU A 138 9.96 9.36 11.22
N LEU A 139 9.53 8.39 12.05
CA LEU A 139 10.41 7.67 12.97
C LEU A 139 11.41 6.79 12.23
N ALA A 140 11.02 6.14 11.13
CA ALA A 140 11.92 5.39 10.28
C ALA A 140 12.98 6.32 9.63
N GLY A 141 12.55 7.48 9.14
CA GLY A 141 13.46 8.51 8.64
C GLY A 141 14.47 8.98 9.68
N ALA A 142 14.02 9.20 10.93
CA ALA A 142 14.90 9.53 12.04
C ALA A 142 15.86 8.38 12.41
N GLY A 143 15.35 7.16 12.49
CA GLY A 143 16.13 5.97 12.85
C GLY A 143 17.18 5.58 11.81
N LEU A 144 16.94 5.89 10.53
CA LEU A 144 17.90 5.68 9.45
C LEU A 144 18.87 6.88 9.26
N GLY A 145 18.72 7.95 10.03
CA GLY A 145 19.63 9.11 10.00
C GLY A 145 19.27 10.21 9.00
N TYR A 146 18.06 10.19 8.41
CA TYR A 146 17.60 11.17 7.42
C TYR A 146 16.28 11.88 7.81
N PRO A 147 16.11 12.39 9.05
CA PRO A 147 14.84 12.95 9.51
C PRO A 147 14.39 14.14 8.65
N GLY A 148 15.32 14.99 8.23
CA GLY A 148 15.03 16.14 7.37
C GLY A 148 14.45 15.73 6.01
N SER A 149 14.94 14.63 5.43
CA SER A 149 14.45 14.11 4.15
C SER A 149 13.03 13.55 4.28
N ALA A 150 12.71 12.88 5.39
CA ALA A 150 11.37 12.35 5.65
C ALA A 150 10.35 13.48 5.87
N ILE A 151 10.70 14.50 6.66
CA ILE A 151 9.83 15.66 6.91
C ILE A 151 9.59 16.43 5.62
N THR A 152 10.65 16.76 4.88
CA THR A 152 10.53 17.49 3.62
C THR A 152 9.78 16.67 2.58
N GLY A 153 10.01 15.36 2.48
CA GLY A 153 9.23 14.44 1.63
C GLY A 153 7.74 14.44 1.97
N ALA A 154 7.38 14.42 3.27
CA ALA A 154 5.98 14.49 3.70
C ALA A 154 5.33 15.83 3.30
N CYS A 155 6.02 16.95 3.55
CA CYS A 155 5.53 18.27 3.20
C CYS A 155 5.40 18.46 1.68
N THR A 156 6.38 18.00 0.90
CA THR A 156 6.36 18.17 -0.56
C THR A 156 5.29 17.28 -1.20
N ALA A 157 5.13 16.04 -0.72
CA ALA A 157 4.04 15.16 -1.16
C ALA A 157 2.66 15.78 -0.89
N TRP A 158 2.50 16.41 0.27
CA TRP A 158 1.27 17.11 0.63
C TRP A 158 0.97 18.28 -0.30
N ILE A 159 1.95 19.16 -0.50
CA ILE A 159 1.78 20.37 -1.33
C ILE A 159 1.55 19.97 -2.79
N LEU A 160 2.45 19.16 -3.36
CA LEU A 160 2.40 18.81 -4.79
C LEU A 160 1.26 17.86 -5.11
N GLY A 161 1.07 16.82 -4.29
CA GLY A 161 -0.03 15.88 -4.45
C GLY A 161 -1.38 16.53 -4.18
N GLY A 162 -1.48 17.39 -3.16
CA GLY A 162 -2.67 18.19 -2.88
C GLY A 162 -3.00 19.15 -4.01
N ALA A 163 -2.01 19.88 -4.54
CA ALA A 163 -2.20 20.74 -5.70
C ALA A 163 -2.63 19.95 -6.95
N GLY A 164 -2.05 18.77 -7.18
CA GLY A 164 -2.43 17.88 -8.27
C GLY A 164 -3.88 17.39 -8.15
N LEU A 165 -4.30 16.97 -6.95
CA LEU A 165 -5.69 16.56 -6.70
C LEU A 165 -6.67 17.71 -6.79
N PHE A 166 -6.27 18.89 -6.34
CA PHE A 166 -7.06 20.11 -6.50
C PHE A 166 -7.24 20.48 -7.98
N ALA A 167 -6.18 20.43 -8.77
CA ALA A 167 -6.25 20.64 -10.21
C ALA A 167 -7.17 19.62 -10.89
N LEU A 168 -7.03 18.32 -10.56
CA LEU A 168 -7.92 17.26 -11.04
C LEU A 168 -9.37 17.50 -10.61
N SER A 169 -9.60 17.99 -9.40
CA SER A 169 -10.91 18.34 -8.89
C SER A 169 -11.58 19.43 -9.71
N ILE A 170 -10.84 20.46 -10.10
CA ILE A 170 -11.32 21.51 -10.99
C ILE A 170 -11.57 20.95 -12.40
N SER A 171 -10.61 20.22 -12.97
CA SER A 171 -10.69 19.72 -14.35
C SER A 171 -11.82 18.72 -14.56
N LEU A 172 -12.03 17.82 -13.61
CA LEU A 172 -13.02 16.74 -13.69
C LEU A 172 -14.33 17.08 -12.98
N ARG A 173 -14.46 18.29 -12.41
CA ARG A 173 -15.64 18.77 -11.67
C ARG A 173 -16.12 17.78 -10.59
N GLY A 174 -15.18 17.13 -9.91
CA GLY A 174 -15.45 16.15 -8.86
C GLY A 174 -14.69 16.50 -7.58
N ASN A 175 -15.04 15.87 -6.46
CA ASN A 175 -14.31 16.08 -5.20
C ASN A 175 -13.21 15.03 -5.04
N PHE A 176 -11.98 15.39 -5.39
CA PHE A 176 -10.81 14.49 -5.33
C PHE A 176 -9.93 14.74 -4.10
N MET A 177 -10.27 15.76 -3.29
CA MET A 177 -9.43 16.20 -2.19
C MET A 177 -10.18 16.01 -0.87
N SER A 178 -9.88 14.90 -0.18
CA SER A 178 -10.23 14.75 1.23
C SER A 178 -8.99 14.93 2.11
N GLY A 179 -9.22 15.31 3.37
CA GLY A 179 -8.13 15.39 4.36
C GLY A 179 -7.39 14.05 4.54
N ALA A 180 -8.09 12.92 4.35
CA ALA A 180 -7.47 11.61 4.44
C ALA A 180 -6.54 11.31 3.24
N ASP A 181 -6.88 11.78 2.03
CA ASP A 181 -6.01 11.63 0.85
C ASP A 181 -4.75 12.47 1.00
N ALA A 182 -4.90 13.68 1.55
CA ALA A 182 -3.76 14.54 1.85
C ALA A 182 -2.84 13.92 2.90
N LEU A 183 -3.40 13.31 3.96
CA LEU A 183 -2.63 12.58 4.97
C LEU A 183 -1.96 11.32 4.42
N LEU A 184 -2.63 10.61 3.51
CA LEU A 184 -2.04 9.46 2.81
C LEU A 184 -0.81 9.90 1.99
N LEU A 185 -0.94 11.00 1.23
CA LEU A 185 0.18 11.57 0.47
C LEU A 185 1.32 12.01 1.39
N CYS A 186 1.02 12.68 2.52
CA CYS A 186 2.03 12.98 3.55
C CYS A 186 2.74 11.72 4.03
N ALA A 187 1.98 10.67 4.38
CA ALA A 187 2.52 9.43 4.92
C ALA A 187 3.43 8.75 3.88
N CYS A 188 2.96 8.59 2.64
CA CYS A 188 3.78 8.05 1.55
C CYS A 188 5.03 8.89 1.29
N GLY A 189 4.92 10.23 1.30
CA GLY A 189 6.05 11.14 1.17
C GLY A 189 7.08 10.99 2.28
N ALA A 190 6.64 10.75 3.52
CA ALA A 190 7.53 10.50 4.65
C ALA A 190 8.37 9.23 4.46
N TRP A 191 7.77 8.17 3.94
CA TRP A 191 8.45 6.89 3.67
C TRP A 191 9.40 6.95 2.47
N VAL A 192 9.05 7.71 1.44
CA VAL A 192 9.89 7.87 0.24
C VAL A 192 11.06 8.82 0.51
N GLY A 193 10.81 9.85 1.33
CA GLY A 193 11.72 10.96 1.54
C GLY A 193 11.77 11.91 0.34
N PHE A 194 12.53 12.99 0.47
CA PHE A 194 12.62 14.01 -0.56
C PHE A 194 13.27 13.51 -1.86
N GLY A 195 14.30 12.65 -1.75
CA GLY A 195 15.05 12.15 -2.91
C GLY A 195 14.18 11.37 -3.91
N GLY A 196 13.28 10.51 -3.41
CA GLY A 196 12.44 9.67 -4.27
C GLY A 196 11.09 10.28 -4.64
N ILE A 197 10.79 11.53 -4.22
CA ILE A 197 9.43 12.06 -4.30
C ILE A 197 8.94 12.19 -5.75
N TRP A 198 9.83 12.54 -6.67
CA TRP A 198 9.52 12.69 -8.08
C TRP A 198 9.16 11.35 -8.71
N ALA A 199 9.95 10.31 -8.45
CA ALA A 199 9.63 8.95 -8.86
C ALA A 199 8.29 8.48 -8.27
N PHE A 200 8.05 8.75 -6.97
CA PHE A 200 6.78 8.42 -6.33
C PHE A 200 5.59 9.10 -7.01
N LEU A 201 5.64 10.40 -7.25
CA LEU A 201 4.56 11.14 -7.90
C LEU A 201 4.31 10.65 -9.31
N LEU A 202 5.38 10.32 -10.06
CA LEU A 202 5.28 9.77 -11.41
C LEU A 202 4.59 8.40 -11.38
N PHE A 203 5.06 7.46 -10.54
CA PHE A 203 4.47 6.12 -10.47
C PHE A 203 3.05 6.13 -9.90
N ALA A 204 2.77 6.98 -8.90
CA ALA A 204 1.43 7.15 -8.37
C ALA A 204 0.49 7.76 -9.44
N GLY A 205 0.95 8.74 -10.21
CA GLY A 205 0.21 9.31 -11.34
C GLY A 205 -0.08 8.28 -12.43
N CYS A 206 0.92 7.49 -12.83
CA CYS A 206 0.73 6.37 -13.75
C CYS A 206 -0.23 5.32 -13.19
N GLY A 207 -0.13 5.01 -11.90
CA GLY A 207 -1.03 4.10 -11.20
C GLY A 207 -2.48 4.61 -11.21
N LEU A 208 -2.69 5.90 -10.95
CA LEU A 208 -4.00 6.55 -11.04
C LEU A 208 -4.56 6.44 -12.45
N TRP A 209 -3.74 6.70 -13.47
CA TRP A 209 -4.15 6.58 -14.87
C TRP A 209 -4.47 5.13 -15.28
N GLY A 210 -3.69 4.16 -14.79
CA GLY A 210 -3.93 2.74 -14.99
C GLY A 210 -5.24 2.27 -14.33
N VAL A 211 -5.47 2.64 -13.07
CA VAL A 211 -6.74 2.37 -12.38
C VAL A 211 -7.90 3.01 -13.13
N TRP A 212 -7.71 4.24 -13.62
CA TRP A 212 -8.70 4.95 -14.43
C TRP A 212 -9.02 4.18 -15.73
N ALA A 213 -8.00 3.75 -16.48
CA ALA A 213 -8.17 2.97 -17.71
C ALA A 213 -8.89 1.64 -17.46
N VAL A 214 -8.50 0.88 -16.43
CA VAL A 214 -9.10 -0.41 -16.07
C VAL A 214 -10.56 -0.27 -15.63
N ARG A 215 -10.89 0.77 -14.86
CA ARG A 215 -12.29 1.01 -14.45
C ARG A 215 -13.16 1.44 -15.64
N ARG A 216 -12.60 2.21 -16.57
CA ARG A 216 -13.29 2.59 -17.80
C ARG A 216 -13.62 1.39 -18.68
N THR A 217 -12.72 0.41 -18.79
CA THR A 217 -12.96 -0.81 -19.58
C THR A 217 -13.95 -1.75 -18.90
N THR A 218 -13.90 -1.86 -17.56
CA THR A 218 -14.79 -2.75 -16.78
C THR A 218 -16.15 -2.13 -16.44
N ARG A 219 -16.41 -0.87 -16.81
CA ARG A 219 -17.62 -0.10 -16.45
C ARG A 219 -17.95 -0.12 -14.96
N THR A 220 -16.94 -0.27 -14.12
CA THR A 220 -17.10 -0.20 -12.67
C THR A 220 -17.13 1.28 -12.27
N PRO A 221 -18.02 1.70 -11.35
CA PRO A 221 -18.06 3.09 -10.92
C PRO A 221 -16.70 3.48 -10.34
N MET A 222 -16.13 4.57 -10.83
CA MET A 222 -14.86 5.13 -10.34
C MET A 222 -14.96 5.73 -8.95
N VAL A 223 -16.19 5.84 -8.47
CA VAL A 223 -16.54 6.77 -7.44
C VAL A 223 -17.37 6.01 -6.42
N GLN A 224 -16.85 5.95 -5.20
CA GLN A 224 -17.55 5.31 -4.09
C GLN A 224 -18.32 6.37 -3.31
N VAL A 225 -19.54 6.01 -2.89
CA VAL A 225 -20.33 6.83 -1.99
C VAL A 225 -19.69 6.69 -0.62
N ALA A 226 -19.20 7.81 -0.08
CA ALA A 226 -18.67 7.81 1.28
C ALA A 226 -19.75 7.31 2.26
N PRO A 227 -19.47 6.30 3.09
CA PRO A 227 -20.38 5.90 4.15
C PRO A 227 -20.61 7.10 5.09
N ASN A 228 -21.87 7.34 5.48
CA ASN A 228 -22.37 8.51 6.23
C ASN A 228 -22.68 9.79 5.44
N ALA A 229 -22.65 9.78 4.11
CA ALA A 229 -23.08 10.90 3.29
C ALA A 229 -24.62 10.96 3.15
N ALA A 230 -25.34 11.05 4.27
CA ALA A 230 -26.81 10.93 4.34
C ALA A 230 -27.59 12.04 3.59
N LEU A 231 -26.93 13.15 3.23
CA LEU A 231 -27.59 14.30 2.60
C LEU A 231 -27.07 14.64 1.20
N ARG A 232 -25.84 14.23 0.84
CA ARG A 232 -25.27 14.38 -0.52
C ARG A 232 -24.19 13.32 -0.73
N PRO A 233 -24.30 12.41 -1.72
CA PRO A 233 -23.25 11.44 -1.97
C PRO A 233 -21.94 12.16 -2.29
N VAL A 234 -20.95 12.06 -1.38
CA VAL A 234 -19.60 12.54 -1.64
C VAL A 234 -18.88 11.45 -2.40
N TRP A 235 -18.68 11.77 -3.66
CA TRP A 235 -18.02 10.97 -4.66
C TRP A 235 -16.50 11.00 -4.43
N ARG A 236 -15.89 9.88 -4.01
CA ARG A 236 -14.44 9.77 -3.77
C ARG A 236 -13.74 8.84 -4.76
N TYR A 237 -12.51 9.20 -5.11
CA TYR A 237 -11.62 8.37 -5.93
C TYR A 237 -10.64 7.61 -5.03
N PRO A 238 -10.49 6.29 -5.22
CA PRO A 238 -9.63 5.48 -4.38
C PRO A 238 -8.16 5.75 -4.71
N LEU A 239 -7.50 6.51 -3.84
CA LEU A 239 -6.14 7.01 -4.01
C LEU A 239 -5.08 6.11 -3.37
N ALA A 240 -5.46 5.19 -2.48
CA ALA A 240 -4.53 4.29 -1.82
C ALA A 240 -3.91 3.26 -2.77
N ILE A 241 -4.64 2.79 -3.78
CA ILE A 241 -4.07 1.88 -4.79
C ILE A 241 -2.97 2.59 -5.62
N PRO A 242 -3.22 3.77 -6.21
CA PRO A 242 -2.18 4.57 -6.85
C PRO A 242 -0.97 4.83 -5.95
N CYS A 243 -1.18 5.20 -4.69
CA CYS A 243 -0.07 5.43 -3.75
C CYS A 243 0.72 4.16 -3.43
N ALA A 244 0.05 3.02 -3.23
CA ALA A 244 0.73 1.73 -3.03
C ALA A 244 1.55 1.32 -4.27
N LEU A 245 0.98 1.52 -5.46
CA LEU A 245 1.67 1.34 -6.74
C LEU A 245 2.78 2.37 -6.98
N GLY A 246 2.76 3.52 -6.30
CA GLY A 246 3.85 4.48 -6.31
C GLY A 246 5.00 4.07 -5.40
N LEU A 247 4.69 3.61 -4.18
CA LEU A 247 5.69 3.20 -3.18
C LEU A 247 6.48 1.95 -3.60
N LEU A 248 5.78 0.93 -4.09
CA LEU A 248 6.37 -0.36 -4.44
C LEU A 248 7.52 -0.26 -5.46
N PRO A 249 7.36 0.37 -6.64
CA PRO A 249 8.43 0.51 -7.61
C PRO A 249 9.54 1.43 -7.09
N VAL A 250 9.25 2.47 -6.31
CA VAL A 250 10.30 3.33 -5.73
C VAL A 250 11.21 2.52 -4.82
N PHE A 251 10.65 1.68 -3.93
CA PHE A 251 11.46 0.83 -3.05
C PHE A 251 12.23 -0.23 -3.83
N LEU A 252 11.59 -0.89 -4.81
CA LEU A 252 12.26 -1.90 -5.62
C LEU A 252 13.36 -1.31 -6.49
N LEU A 253 13.12 -0.18 -7.15
CA LEU A 253 14.13 0.47 -8.00
C LEU A 253 15.30 0.96 -7.15
N ARG A 254 15.05 1.61 -6.01
CA ARG A 254 16.12 2.04 -5.10
C ARG A 254 16.99 0.88 -4.61
N SER A 255 16.43 -0.33 -4.53
CA SER A 255 17.18 -1.55 -4.18
C SER A 255 17.99 -2.16 -5.33
N THR A 256 17.83 -1.69 -6.58
CA THR A 256 18.53 -2.28 -7.73
C THR A 256 19.90 -1.63 -7.97
N PRO A 257 21.01 -2.40 -7.93
CA PRO A 257 22.36 -1.83 -8.02
C PRO A 257 22.78 -1.39 -9.44
N LEU A 258 21.97 -1.69 -10.47
CA LEU A 258 22.31 -1.48 -11.89
C LEU A 258 21.42 -0.45 -12.58
N LEU A 259 20.94 0.56 -11.84
CA LEU A 259 20.11 1.60 -12.45
C LEU A 259 20.92 2.54 -13.35
N PRO A 260 20.39 2.90 -14.53
CA PRO A 260 21.00 3.94 -15.36
C PRO A 260 20.96 5.30 -14.63
N HIS A 261 21.91 6.18 -14.92
CA HIS A 261 22.09 7.44 -14.17
C HIS A 261 20.85 8.34 -14.12
N TRP A 262 20.05 8.38 -15.20
CA TRP A 262 18.80 9.15 -15.21
C TRP A 262 17.74 8.62 -14.23
N ALA A 263 17.78 7.32 -13.91
CA ALA A 263 16.88 6.72 -12.92
C ALA A 263 17.40 6.94 -11.50
N GLN A 264 18.73 6.98 -11.33
CA GLN A 264 19.36 7.34 -10.05
C GLN A 264 19.03 8.78 -9.66
N THR A 265 19.09 9.73 -10.60
CA THR A 265 18.73 11.13 -10.34
C THR A 265 17.26 11.31 -9.97
N LEU A 266 16.35 10.54 -10.56
CA LEU A 266 14.91 10.55 -10.21
C LEU A 266 14.62 9.95 -8.82
N LEU A 267 15.52 9.12 -8.29
CA LEU A 267 15.43 8.49 -6.97
C LEU A 267 16.23 9.24 -5.89
N GLY A 268 16.87 10.37 -6.25
CA GLY A 268 17.62 11.22 -5.35
C GLY A 268 19.05 10.75 -5.05
N GLY A 269 19.63 9.97 -5.96
CA GLY A 269 21.06 9.65 -5.99
C GLY A 269 21.90 10.74 -6.65
#